data_AF-A0A8S4GBA5-F1
#
_entry.id   AF-A0A8S4GBA5-F1
#
_cell.length_a   1.000
_cell.length_b   1.000
_cell.length_c   1.000
_cell.angle_alpha   90.00
_cell.angle_beta   90.00
_cell.angle_gamma   90.00
#
_symmetry.space_group_name_H-M   'P 1'
#
loop_
_entity.id
_entity.type
_entity.pdbx_description
1 polymer ?
#
loop_
_entity_poly.entity_id
_entity_poly.type
_entity_poly.pdbx_seq_one_letter_code
_entity_poly.pdbx_strand_id
1 'polypeptide(L)'
;MYMHKSNAAWTSTIYVPQLLGYLFGCHLALAWQAFLDLEAFSGPEPARFSLVGAPLAFTLQARPELYEHIDKGTRNHNNVDYHALYMAVKEGDGIEKTKQLQREHIAAASDVLEKFPNCDARTALSNIIVAMNGDHLC
;
A
#
# COMPACT_ATOMS: atom_id res chain seq x y z
N MET A 1 50.42 -20.38 -7.11
CA MET A 1 49.65 -20.54 -5.86
C MET A 1 49.65 -19.20 -5.13
N TYR A 2 48.71 -18.31 -5.47
CA TYR A 2 48.32 -17.17 -4.63
C TYR A 2 46.79 -17.10 -4.65
N MET A 3 46.24 -17.09 -3.45
CA MET A 3 44.89 -17.52 -3.11
C MET A 3 43.83 -16.43 -3.36
N HIS A 4 42.71 -16.90 -3.92
CA HIS A 4 41.33 -16.44 -3.70
C HIS A 4 41.05 -15.85 -2.31
N LYS A 5 41.12 -14.53 -2.14
CA LYS A 5 40.48 -13.81 -1.01
C LYS A 5 39.98 -12.42 -1.43
N SER A 6 39.08 -12.34 -2.41
CA SER A 6 38.54 -11.04 -2.83
C SER A 6 37.12 -11.03 -3.39
N ASN A 7 36.25 -12.02 -3.11
CA ASN A 7 34.88 -12.00 -3.67
C ASN A 7 33.79 -11.64 -2.66
N ALA A 8 33.98 -11.88 -1.36
CA ALA A 8 32.94 -11.65 -0.35
C ALA A 8 32.71 -10.16 -0.02
N ALA A 9 33.76 -9.34 -0.01
CA ALA A 9 33.63 -7.92 0.36
C ALA A 9 32.92 -7.07 -0.72
N TRP A 10 33.10 -7.40 -1.99
CA TRP A 10 32.44 -6.69 -3.10
C TRP A 10 30.96 -7.08 -3.21
N THR A 11 30.62 -8.34 -2.93
CA THR A 11 29.21 -8.77 -2.87
C THR A 11 28.49 -8.14 -1.67
N SER A 12 29.13 -7.95 -0.52
CA SER A 12 28.45 -7.28 0.61
C SER A 12 28.14 -5.80 0.33
N THR A 13 29.01 -5.08 -0.37
CA THR A 13 28.84 -3.65 -0.64
C THR A 13 27.88 -3.36 -1.79
N ILE A 14 27.81 -4.24 -2.80
CA ILE A 14 26.89 -4.05 -3.94
C ILE A 14 25.45 -4.35 -3.52
N TYR A 15 25.21 -5.44 -2.77
CA TYR A 15 23.86 -5.96 -2.47
C TYR A 15 23.05 -5.06 -1.53
N VAL A 16 23.71 -4.27 -0.69
CA VAL A 16 23.04 -3.36 0.26
C VAL A 16 22.25 -2.27 -0.49
N PRO A 17 22.82 -1.55 -1.47
CA PRO A 17 22.08 -0.63 -2.34
C PRO A 17 20.84 -1.23 -3.04
N GLN A 18 20.93 -2.43 -3.65
CA GLN A 18 19.75 -2.99 -4.32
C GLN A 18 18.69 -3.46 -3.33
N LEU A 19 19.09 -4.01 -2.18
CA LEU A 19 18.16 -4.37 -1.12
C LEU A 19 17.42 -3.14 -0.57
N LEU A 20 18.14 -2.05 -0.30
CA LEU A 20 17.51 -0.79 0.13
C LEU A 20 16.57 -0.26 -0.96
N GLY A 21 16.95 -0.32 -2.23
CA GLY A 21 16.10 0.09 -3.35
C GLY A 21 14.81 -0.74 -3.46
N TYR A 22 14.94 -2.06 -3.31
CA TYR A 22 13.80 -2.99 -3.29
C TYR A 22 12.87 -2.68 -2.12
N LEU A 23 13.39 -2.56 -0.90
CA LEU A 23 12.58 -2.27 0.30
C LEU A 23 11.87 -0.93 0.19
N PHE A 24 12.59 0.12 -0.23
CA PHE A 24 12.01 1.43 -0.49
C PHE A 24 10.85 1.32 -1.49
N GLY A 25 11.09 0.68 -2.63
CA GLY A 25 10.09 0.52 -3.68
C GLY A 25 8.86 -0.28 -3.22
N CYS A 26 9.06 -1.34 -2.43
CA CYS A 26 7.97 -2.13 -1.86
C CYS A 26 7.08 -1.30 -0.92
N HIS A 27 7.69 -0.57 0.02
CA HIS A 27 6.92 0.30 0.92
C HIS A 27 6.20 1.40 0.14
N LEU A 28 6.86 2.02 -0.83
CA LEU A 28 6.25 3.05 -1.67
C LEU A 28 5.04 2.52 -2.45
N ALA A 29 5.18 1.34 -3.08
CA ALA A 29 4.11 0.72 -3.85
C ALA A 29 2.92 0.33 -2.98
N LEU A 30 3.16 -0.16 -1.76
CA LEU A 30 2.10 -0.52 -0.81
C LEU A 30 1.35 0.73 -0.30
N ALA A 31 2.07 1.82 -0.02
CA ALA A 31 1.45 3.10 0.30
C ALA A 31 0.59 3.61 -0.87
N TRP A 32 1.10 3.55 -2.09
CA TRP A 32 0.36 3.96 -3.29
C TRP A 32 -0.89 3.10 -3.52
N GLN A 33 -0.80 1.78 -3.33
CA GLN A 33 -1.96 0.91 -3.48
C GLN A 33 -3.03 1.22 -2.41
N ALA A 34 -2.63 1.46 -1.16
CA ALA A 34 -3.56 1.86 -0.11
C ALA A 34 -4.27 3.20 -0.43
N PHE A 35 -3.56 4.14 -1.07
CA PHE A 35 -4.15 5.38 -1.59
C PHE A 35 -5.21 5.09 -2.67
N LEU A 36 -4.89 4.29 -3.68
CA LEU A 36 -5.84 3.94 -4.75
C LEU A 36 -7.08 3.21 -4.21
N ASP A 37 -6.91 2.34 -3.22
CA ASP A 37 -8.02 1.63 -2.57
C ASP A 37 -8.98 2.59 -1.85
N LEU A 38 -8.49 3.73 -1.36
CA LEU A 38 -9.30 4.75 -0.70
C LEU A 38 -10.12 5.60 -1.69
N GLU A 39 -9.70 5.72 -2.95
CA GLU A 39 -10.37 6.59 -3.94
C GLU A 39 -11.86 6.25 -4.12
N ALA A 40 -12.21 4.96 -4.02
CA ALA A 40 -13.59 4.49 -4.11
C ALA A 40 -14.51 5.04 -3.00
N PHE A 41 -13.96 5.59 -1.91
CA PHE A 41 -14.71 6.04 -0.72
C PHE A 41 -14.57 7.53 -0.41
N SER A 42 -13.80 8.26 -1.24
CA SER A 42 -13.53 9.70 -1.10
C SER A 42 -14.56 10.59 -1.80
N GLY A 43 -15.43 10.02 -2.64
CA GLY A 43 -16.43 10.74 -3.42
C GLY A 43 -17.85 10.13 -3.33
N PRO A 44 -18.71 10.38 -4.33
CA PRO A 44 -19.99 9.70 -4.46
C PRO A 44 -19.80 8.18 -4.51
N GLU A 45 -20.80 7.44 -4.03
CA GLU A 45 -20.77 5.98 -4.07
C GLU A 45 -20.59 5.46 -5.51
N PRO A 46 -19.55 4.67 -5.79
CA PRO A 46 -19.32 4.10 -7.11
C PRO A 46 -20.25 2.91 -7.34
N ALA A 47 -20.63 2.67 -8.60
CA ALA A 47 -21.44 1.51 -8.96
C ALA A 47 -20.78 0.16 -8.63
N ARG A 48 -19.43 0.12 -8.65
CA ARG A 48 -18.59 -1.03 -8.29
C ARG A 48 -17.26 -0.53 -7.74
N PHE A 49 -16.66 -1.29 -6.84
CA PHE A 49 -15.31 -1.05 -6.33
C PHE A 49 -14.57 -2.38 -6.12
N SER A 50 -13.29 -2.34 -5.77
CA SER A 50 -12.49 -3.55 -5.55
C SER A 50 -12.98 -4.32 -4.32
N LEU A 51 -13.35 -5.60 -4.51
CA LEU A 51 -13.75 -6.47 -3.40
C LEU A 51 -12.59 -6.96 -2.53
N VAL A 52 -11.35 -6.66 -2.94
CA VAL A 52 -10.12 -7.03 -2.24
C VAL A 52 -9.31 -5.80 -1.79
N GLY A 53 -9.86 -4.60 -1.96
CA GLY A 53 -9.23 -3.36 -1.50
C GLY A 53 -9.18 -3.31 0.03
N ALA A 54 -8.13 -2.68 0.57
CA ALA A 54 -7.87 -2.63 2.01
C ALA A 54 -9.06 -2.13 2.87
N PRO A 55 -9.83 -1.09 2.49
CA PRO A 55 -10.96 -0.63 3.30
C PRO A 55 -12.02 -1.70 3.52
N LEU A 56 -12.33 -2.48 2.47
CA LEU A 56 -13.26 -3.59 2.58
C LEU A 56 -12.62 -4.79 3.29
N ALA A 57 -11.36 -5.12 3.02
CA ALA A 57 -10.68 -6.22 3.69
C ALA A 57 -10.66 -6.04 5.22
N PHE A 58 -10.32 -4.85 5.72
CA PHE A 58 -10.39 -4.53 7.15
C PHE A 58 -11.83 -4.60 7.69
N THR A 59 -12.81 -4.20 6.88
CA THR A 59 -14.22 -4.27 7.24
C THR A 59 -14.69 -5.72 7.37
N LEU A 60 -14.35 -6.59 6.42
CA LEU A 60 -14.67 -8.02 6.42
C LEU A 60 -13.96 -8.77 7.57
N GLN A 61 -12.73 -8.38 7.89
CA GLN A 61 -12.01 -8.91 9.04
C GLN A 61 -12.75 -8.63 10.36
N ALA A 62 -13.34 -7.44 10.49
CA ALA A 62 -14.11 -7.06 11.68
C ALA A 62 -15.56 -7.61 11.67
N ARG A 63 -16.15 -7.78 10.48
CA ARG A 63 -17.53 -8.22 10.25
C ARG A 63 -17.60 -9.33 9.19
N PRO A 64 -17.24 -10.57 9.56
CA PRO A 64 -17.20 -11.70 8.61
C PRO A 64 -18.58 -12.06 8.02
N GLU A 65 -19.67 -11.72 8.68
CA GLU A 65 -21.02 -11.94 8.17
C GLU A 65 -21.27 -11.26 6.81
N LEU A 66 -20.55 -10.17 6.52
CA LEU A 66 -20.68 -9.42 5.27
C LEU A 66 -20.19 -10.20 4.03
N TYR A 67 -19.46 -11.32 4.19
CA TYR A 67 -19.12 -12.20 3.08
C TYR A 67 -20.37 -12.71 2.34
N GLU A 68 -21.54 -12.76 3.00
CA GLU A 68 -22.80 -13.15 2.33
C GLU A 68 -23.18 -12.24 1.16
N HIS A 69 -22.80 -10.95 1.20
CA HIS A 69 -23.04 -10.00 0.12
C HIS A 69 -22.10 -10.22 -1.07
N ILE A 70 -20.94 -10.84 -0.83
CA ILE A 70 -19.96 -11.21 -1.86
C ILE A 70 -20.32 -12.57 -2.46
N ASP A 71 -20.71 -13.55 -1.64
CA ASP A 71 -21.00 -14.93 -2.05
C ASP A 71 -22.14 -15.03 -3.06
N LYS A 72 -23.11 -14.10 -2.99
CA LYS A 72 -24.16 -13.94 -4.02
C LYS A 72 -23.57 -13.78 -5.43
N GLY A 73 -22.39 -13.16 -5.53
CA GLY A 73 -21.59 -12.97 -6.72
C GLY A 73 -21.01 -14.24 -7.34
N THR A 74 -20.85 -15.32 -6.58
CA THR A 74 -20.22 -16.57 -7.04
C THR A 74 -21.01 -17.24 -8.17
N ARG A 75 -22.34 -17.07 -8.18
CA ARG A 75 -23.21 -17.58 -9.25
C ARG A 75 -23.30 -16.60 -10.42
N ASN A 76 -23.31 -15.31 -10.12
CA ASN A 76 -23.35 -14.23 -11.10
C ASN A 76 -22.76 -12.97 -10.47
N HIS A 77 -21.69 -12.43 -11.07
CA HIS A 77 -21.00 -11.25 -10.54
C HIS A 77 -21.90 -10.01 -10.37
N ASN A 78 -23.02 -9.93 -11.10
CA ASN A 78 -24.01 -8.85 -10.95
C ASN A 78 -24.80 -8.92 -9.64
N ASN A 79 -24.74 -10.04 -8.91
CA ASN A 79 -25.49 -10.24 -7.68
C ASN A 79 -24.72 -9.81 -6.42
N VAL A 80 -23.48 -9.33 -6.57
CA VAL A 80 -22.75 -8.73 -5.45
C VAL A 80 -23.47 -7.46 -5.02
N ASP A 81 -23.78 -7.36 -3.74
CA ASP A 81 -24.45 -6.22 -3.17
C ASP A 81 -23.43 -5.13 -2.79
N TYR A 82 -22.95 -4.41 -3.81
CA TYR A 82 -21.95 -3.35 -3.64
C TYR A 82 -22.43 -2.23 -2.72
N HIS A 83 -23.73 -1.93 -2.71
CA HIS A 83 -24.28 -0.89 -1.85
C HIS A 83 -24.17 -1.25 -0.37
N ALA A 84 -24.60 -2.46 0.01
CA ALA A 84 -24.46 -2.93 1.39
C ALA A 84 -22.99 -2.94 1.85
N LEU A 85 -22.07 -3.40 0.98
CA LEU A 85 -20.65 -3.41 1.28
C LEU A 85 -20.05 -2.00 1.39
N TYR A 86 -20.47 -1.08 0.53
CA TYR A 86 -20.03 0.31 0.58
C TYR A 86 -20.46 0.99 1.87
N MET A 87 -21.74 0.87 2.24
CA MET A 87 -22.28 1.41 3.49
C MET A 87 -21.58 0.82 4.70
N ALA A 88 -21.33 -0.49 4.70
CA ALA A 88 -20.55 -1.14 5.73
C ALA A 88 -19.17 -0.47 5.87
N VAL A 89 -18.42 -0.29 4.79
CA VAL A 89 -17.10 0.37 4.86
C VAL A 89 -17.20 1.80 5.41
N LYS A 90 -18.22 2.59 5.01
CA LYS A 90 -18.42 3.97 5.49
C LYS A 90 -18.77 4.07 6.97
N GLU A 91 -19.49 3.08 7.51
CA GLU A 91 -19.88 3.01 8.92
C GLU A 91 -18.79 2.41 9.82
N GLY A 92 -17.86 1.66 9.24
CA GLY A 92 -16.76 1.00 9.95
C GLY A 92 -15.48 1.82 10.04
N ASP A 93 -14.41 1.18 10.51
CA ASP A 93 -13.08 1.77 10.66
C ASP A 93 -12.11 1.39 9.52
N GLY A 94 -12.59 0.72 8.46
CA GLY A 94 -11.76 0.23 7.36
C GLY A 94 -11.03 1.33 6.59
N ILE A 95 -11.69 2.49 6.41
CA ILE A 95 -11.07 3.67 5.77
C ILE A 95 -9.91 4.19 6.62
N GLU A 96 -10.13 4.36 7.92
CA GLU A 96 -9.10 4.91 8.81
C GLU A 96 -7.93 3.93 9.01
N LYS A 97 -8.20 2.63 9.10
CA LYS A 97 -7.16 1.59 9.08
C LYS A 97 -6.35 1.60 7.78
N THR A 98 -6.98 1.84 6.64
CA THR A 98 -6.27 1.93 5.36
C THR A 98 -5.41 3.19 5.27
N LYS A 99 -5.90 4.34 5.74
CA LYS A 99 -5.07 5.56 5.87
C LYS A 99 -3.90 5.34 6.82
N GLN A 100 -4.11 4.61 7.92
CA GLN A 100 -3.03 4.25 8.84
C GLN A 100 -1.99 3.34 8.17
N LEU A 101 -2.43 2.30 7.46
CA LEU A 101 -1.56 1.42 6.68
C LEU A 101 -0.74 2.21 5.64
N GLN A 102 -1.37 3.15 4.93
CA GLN A 102 -0.68 4.05 4.01
C GLN A 102 0.43 4.83 4.72
N ARG A 103 0.12 5.49 5.85
CA ARG A 103 1.10 6.26 6.63
C ARG A 103 2.27 5.40 7.13
N GLU A 104 2.01 4.17 7.57
CA GLU A 104 3.04 3.23 8.02
C GLU A 104 4.02 2.88 6.90
N HIS A 105 3.50 2.61 5.70
CA HIS A 105 4.34 2.33 4.54
C HIS A 105 5.13 3.57 4.07
N ILE A 106 4.55 4.78 4.13
CA ILE A 106 5.27 6.01 3.83
C ILE A 106 6.41 6.26 4.83
N ALA A 107 6.15 6.07 6.13
CA ALA A 107 7.16 6.19 7.17
C ALA A 107 8.29 5.18 6.94
N ALA A 108 7.96 3.91 6.70
CA ALA A 108 8.95 2.88 6.41
C ALA A 108 9.75 3.15 5.13
N ALA A 109 9.13 3.68 4.07
CA ALA A 109 9.85 4.11 2.87
C ALA A 109 10.85 5.24 3.18
N SER A 110 10.45 6.18 4.05
CA SER A 110 11.32 7.28 4.51
C SER A 110 12.51 6.74 5.30
N ASP A 111 12.28 5.83 6.25
CA ASP A 111 13.33 5.20 7.06
C ASP A 111 14.34 4.41 6.21
N VAL A 112 13.89 3.77 5.12
CA VAL A 112 14.78 3.11 4.17
C VAL A 112 15.55 4.14 3.34
N LEU A 113 14.88 5.21 2.90
CA LEU A 113 15.50 6.28 2.12
C LEU A 113 16.64 6.99 2.87
N GLU A 114 16.49 7.14 4.19
CA GLU A 114 17.50 7.77 5.05
C GLU A 114 18.85 7.05 5.05
N LYS A 115 18.87 5.75 4.71
CA LYS A 115 20.07 4.91 4.64
C LYS A 115 20.86 5.10 3.34
N PHE A 116 20.28 5.75 2.33
CA PHE A 116 20.99 6.07 1.08
C PHE A 116 21.95 7.25 1.27
N PRO A 117 23.07 7.31 0.53
CA PRO A 117 23.93 8.48 0.54
C PRO A 117 23.16 9.73 0.08
N ASN A 118 23.54 10.88 0.63
CA ASN A 118 22.98 12.16 0.20
C ASN A 118 23.43 12.48 -1.22
N CYS A 119 22.49 12.45 -2.17
CA CYS A 119 22.69 12.76 -3.58
C CYS A 119 21.37 13.16 -4.22
N ASP A 120 21.42 13.68 -5.46
CA ASP A 120 20.24 14.13 -6.20
C ASP A 120 19.18 13.02 -6.36
N ALA A 121 19.62 11.76 -6.52
CA ALA A 121 18.70 10.63 -6.60
C ALA A 121 17.93 10.42 -5.29
N ARG A 122 18.58 10.51 -4.12
CA ARG A 122 17.89 10.45 -2.82
C ARG A 122 16.91 11.61 -2.66
N THR A 123 17.30 12.82 -3.06
CA THR A 123 16.42 14.00 -3.02
C THR A 123 15.19 13.80 -3.91
N ALA A 124 15.36 13.27 -5.13
CA ALA A 124 14.25 12.99 -6.04
C ALA A 124 13.26 11.96 -5.44
N LEU A 125 13.77 10.89 -4.83
CA LEU A 125 12.93 9.90 -4.14
C LEU A 125 12.19 10.50 -2.92
N SER A 126 12.84 11.43 -2.19
CA SER A 126 12.19 12.15 -1.10
C SER A 126 11.03 13.02 -1.59
N ASN A 127 11.19 13.68 -2.73
CA ASN A 127 10.12 14.50 -3.33
C ASN A 127 8.91 13.63 -3.73
N ILE A 128 9.14 12.40 -4.19
CA ILE A 128 8.08 11.43 -4.48
C ILE A 128 7.29 11.07 -3.21
N ILE A 129 7.96 10.81 -2.08
CA ILE A 129 7.29 10.55 -0.79
C ILE A 129 6.47 11.77 -0.35
N VAL A 130 7.02 12.98 -0.46
CA VAL A 130 6.31 14.21 -0.09
C VAL A 130 5.05 14.39 -0.94
N ALA A 131 5.12 14.15 -2.25
CA ALA A 131 3.96 14.23 -3.14
C ALA A 131 2.87 13.21 -2.75
N MET A 132 3.25 12.03 -2.26
CA MET A 132 2.32 11.02 -1.74
C MET A 132 1.68 11.39 -0.40
N ASN A 133 2.35 12.20 0.42
CA ASN A 133 1.84 12.70 1.70
C ASN A 133 0.99 13.96 1.57
N GLY A 134 1.12 14.69 0.46
CA GLY A 134 0.45 15.98 0.27
C GLY A 134 -1.05 15.85 0.09
N ASP A 135 -1.80 16.21 1.14
CA ASP A 135 -3.14 16.82 1.23
C ASP A 135 -3.93 17.12 -0.08
N HIS A 136 -4.17 16.12 -0.93
CA HIS A 136 -5.14 16.18 -2.03
C HIS A 136 -6.33 15.23 -1.85
N LEU A 137 -6.61 14.83 -0.61
CA LEU A 137 -7.85 14.15 -0.23
C LEU A 137 -8.54 14.93 0.90
N CYS A 138 -8.90 16.18 0.61
CA CYS A 138 -9.94 16.93 1.31
C CYS A 138 -11.13 17.13 0.36
#